data_AF-A0A519N1V4-F1
#
_entry.id   AF-A0A519N1V4-F1
#
_cell.length_a   1.000
_cell.length_b   1.000
_cell.length_c   1.000
_cell.angle_alpha   90.00
_cell.angle_beta   90.00
_cell.angle_gamma   90.00
#
_symmetry.space_group_name_H-M   'P 1'
#
loop_
_entity.id
_entity.type
_entity.pdbx_description
1 polymer ?
#
loop_
_entity_poly.entity_id
_entity_poly.type
_entity_poly.pdbx_seq_one_letter_code
_entity_poly.pdbx_strand_id
1 'polypeptide(L)'
;MAITGITNYTFEEFLLVDYDELRQINEFLQWLSPIQEFEFEDETIQLLELDSLSFGDVTNVRDYLSDGNPESLVEIAKLITGLDTDQSYRIPIIEFYGILNTIKAREKQLATMEQNELHQEPDADWILVNGSEKMGQFGVLNIIDDLAGGDICKWEAVENLPYWTVIQKLRMNKTMASLQRAIASNKKQRQNNK
;
A
#
# COMPACT_ATOMS: atom_id res chain seq x y z
N MET A 1 19.96 14.13 27.78
CA MET A 1 18.80 15.01 28.00
C MET A 1 17.57 14.13 28.00
N ALA A 2 16.87 14.04 29.12
CA ALA A 2 15.58 13.36 29.17
C ALA A 2 14.53 14.32 28.60
N ILE A 3 13.83 13.91 27.55
CA ILE A 3 12.63 14.63 27.09
C ILE A 3 11.58 14.39 28.17
N THR A 4 11.38 15.37 29.04
CA THR A 4 10.33 15.35 30.06
C THR A 4 8.99 15.57 29.37
N GLY A 5 8.18 14.52 29.30
CA GLY A 5 6.73 14.55 29.15
C GLY A 5 6.20 14.94 27.78
N ILE A 6 6.26 14.04 26.80
CA ILE A 6 5.25 14.07 25.73
C ILE A 6 3.94 13.66 26.42
N THR A 7 3.00 14.59 26.56
CA THR A 7 1.64 14.25 26.94
C THR A 7 1.09 13.32 25.87
N ASN A 8 0.69 12.10 26.25
CA ASN A 8 0.10 11.13 25.32
C ASN A 8 -1.36 11.51 25.06
N TYR A 9 -1.56 12.58 24.30
CA TYR A 9 -2.87 13.04 23.83
C TYR A 9 -3.57 11.94 23.04
N THR A 10 -4.90 11.95 23.02
CA THR A 10 -5.64 11.27 21.96
C THR A 10 -5.33 11.90 20.59
N PHE A 11 -5.54 11.17 19.50
CA PHE A 11 -5.35 11.72 18.16
C PHE A 11 -6.23 12.96 17.93
N GLU A 12 -7.47 12.96 18.41
CA GLU A 12 -8.37 14.12 18.37
C GLU A 12 -7.78 15.34 19.09
N GLU A 13 -7.35 15.16 20.34
CA GLU A 13 -6.72 16.25 21.12
C GLU A 13 -5.45 16.75 20.43
N PHE A 14 -4.67 15.85 19.85
CA PHE A 14 -3.46 16.20 19.11
C PHE A 14 -3.77 17.11 17.91
N LEU A 15 -4.87 16.90 17.18
CA LEU A 15 -5.26 17.75 16.06
C LEU A 15 -5.60 19.20 16.48
N LEU A 16 -5.85 19.44 17.77
CA LEU A 16 -6.22 20.74 18.31
C LEU A 16 -5.03 21.50 18.94
N VAL A 17 -3.85 20.87 19.04
CA VAL A 17 -2.64 21.49 19.61
C VAL A 17 -2.12 22.60 18.69
N ASP A 18 -1.50 23.63 19.27
CA ASP A 18 -0.91 24.75 18.52
C ASP A 18 0.24 24.26 17.61
N TYR A 19 0.39 24.89 16.45
CA TYR A 19 1.29 24.51 15.36
C TYR A 19 2.76 24.44 15.78
N ASP A 20 3.21 25.35 16.65
CA ASP A 20 4.62 25.40 17.09
C ASP A 20 5.00 24.24 18.04
N GLU A 21 4.05 23.78 18.86
CA GLU A 21 4.23 22.59 19.72
C GLU A 21 4.13 21.30 18.91
N LEU A 22 3.17 21.25 17.96
CA LEU A 22 2.98 20.13 17.05
C LEU A 22 4.23 19.80 16.24
N ARG A 23 4.94 20.81 15.75
CA ARG A 23 6.14 20.60 14.93
C ARG A 23 7.22 19.83 15.68
N GLN A 24 7.46 20.19 16.94
CA GLN A 24 8.49 19.52 17.75
C GLN A 24 8.08 18.08 18.08
N ILE A 25 6.81 17.86 18.43
CA ILE A 25 6.32 16.52 18.80
C ILE A 25 6.29 15.61 17.57
N ASN A 26 5.76 16.08 16.44
CA ASN A 26 5.67 15.31 15.19
C ASN A 26 7.05 14.84 14.70
N GLU A 27 8.09 15.66 14.83
CA GLU A 27 9.46 15.26 14.49
C GLU A 27 9.91 14.01 15.26
N PHE A 28 9.50 13.83 16.52
CA PHE A 28 9.82 12.64 17.31
C PHE A 28 8.89 11.45 17.02
N LEU A 29 7.60 11.71 16.81
CA LEU A 29 6.60 10.66 16.58
C LEU A 29 6.89 9.83 15.32
N GLN A 30 7.50 10.44 14.30
CA GLN A 30 7.93 9.75 13.09
C GLN A 30 9.04 8.70 13.32
N TRP A 31 9.74 8.76 14.45
CA TRP A 31 10.79 7.80 14.82
C TRP A 31 10.30 6.72 15.78
N LEU A 32 9.02 6.72 16.15
CA LEU A 32 8.47 5.67 16.98
C LEU A 32 8.61 4.32 16.29
N SER A 33 8.98 3.31 17.08
CA SER A 33 9.05 1.95 16.59
C SER A 33 7.67 1.48 16.11
N PRO A 34 7.60 0.73 15.00
CA PRO A 34 6.41 -0.01 14.62
C PRO A 34 5.91 -0.88 15.78
N ILE A 35 4.58 -0.97 15.93
CA ILE A 35 3.92 -1.84 16.91
C ILE A 35 3.13 -2.96 16.19
N GLN A 36 2.80 -4.02 16.92
CA GLN A 36 1.98 -5.14 16.41
C GLN A 36 0.64 -5.25 17.12
N GLU A 37 0.59 -4.75 18.35
CA GLU A 37 -0.59 -4.70 19.19
C GLU A 37 -0.47 -3.53 20.17
N PHE A 38 -1.59 -3.10 20.73
CA PHE A 38 -1.64 -2.10 21.80
C PHE A 38 -2.88 -2.31 22.67
N GLU A 39 -2.86 -1.77 23.88
CA GLU A 39 -4.02 -1.79 24.79
C GLU A 39 -4.92 -0.58 24.53
N PHE A 40 -6.22 -0.81 24.38
CA PHE A 40 -7.23 0.22 24.18
C PHE A 40 -8.53 -0.18 24.88
N GLU A 41 -9.06 0.68 25.75
CA GLU A 41 -10.32 0.46 26.48
C GLU A 41 -10.41 -0.93 27.16
N ASP A 42 -9.31 -1.34 27.82
CA ASP A 42 -9.15 -2.64 28.50
C ASP A 42 -9.11 -3.88 27.58
N GLU A 43 -8.93 -3.68 26.27
CA GLU A 43 -8.74 -4.73 25.27
C GLU A 43 -7.38 -4.62 24.55
N THR A 44 -6.74 -5.75 24.29
CA THR A 44 -5.56 -5.81 23.42
C THR A 44 -6.01 -5.83 21.95
N ILE A 45 -5.70 -4.78 21.21
CA ILE A 45 -5.98 -4.66 19.78
C ILE A 45 -4.78 -5.18 18.99
N GLN A 46 -4.98 -6.23 18.19
CA GLN A 46 -3.98 -6.74 17.25
C GLN A 46 -4.13 -6.08 15.89
N LEU A 47 -3.03 -5.59 15.33
CA LEU A 47 -3.03 -4.97 14.02
C LEU A 47 -3.14 -6.04 12.93
N LEU A 48 -4.07 -5.84 11.99
CA LEU A 48 -4.16 -6.66 10.79
C LEU A 48 -2.94 -6.46 9.89
N GLU A 49 -2.49 -7.55 9.28
CA GLU A 49 -1.40 -7.49 8.31
C GLU A 49 -1.91 -6.92 6.99
N LEU A 50 -1.18 -5.96 6.42
CA LEU A 50 -1.61 -5.21 5.24
C LEU A 50 -1.86 -6.13 4.02
N ASP A 51 -1.08 -7.20 3.87
CA ASP A 51 -1.22 -8.17 2.78
C ASP A 51 -2.39 -9.16 2.94
N SER A 52 -3.07 -9.13 4.09
CA SER A 52 -4.29 -9.89 4.34
C SER A 52 -5.56 -9.17 3.85
N LEU A 53 -5.47 -7.87 3.55
CA LEU A 53 -6.59 -7.06 3.08
C LEU A 53 -6.95 -7.33 1.61
N SER A 54 -8.05 -6.74 1.16
CA SER A 54 -8.39 -6.73 -0.26
C SER A 54 -7.39 -5.90 -1.08
N PHE A 55 -7.30 -6.17 -2.38
CA PHE A 55 -6.43 -5.41 -3.27
C PHE A 55 -6.82 -3.92 -3.32
N GLY A 56 -8.13 -3.63 -3.29
CA GLY A 56 -8.67 -2.28 -3.18
C GLY A 56 -8.24 -1.60 -1.88
N ASP A 57 -8.35 -2.27 -0.74
CA ASP A 57 -7.95 -1.69 0.55
C ASP A 57 -6.46 -1.38 0.62
N VAL A 58 -5.58 -2.29 0.15
CA VAL A 58 -4.13 -2.03 0.09
C VAL A 58 -3.83 -0.83 -0.81
N THR A 59 -4.59 -0.67 -1.89
CA THR A 59 -4.47 0.48 -2.80
C THR A 59 -4.92 1.76 -2.12
N ASN A 60 -6.08 1.76 -1.46
CA ASN A 60 -6.60 2.89 -0.71
C ASN A 60 -5.63 3.33 0.39
N VAL A 61 -4.99 2.38 1.09
CA VAL A 61 -3.96 2.70 2.09
C VAL A 61 -2.81 3.51 1.48
N ARG A 62 -2.36 3.20 0.25
CA ARG A 62 -1.29 3.95 -0.44
C ARG A 62 -1.73 5.37 -0.77
N ASP A 63 -2.96 5.52 -1.26
CA ASP A 63 -3.54 6.82 -1.60
C ASP A 63 -3.71 7.67 -0.34
N TYR A 64 -4.28 7.11 0.72
CA TYR A 64 -4.46 7.76 2.01
C TYR A 64 -3.13 8.17 2.69
N LEU A 65 -2.09 7.33 2.59
CA LEU A 65 -0.75 7.67 3.08
C LEU A 65 -0.13 8.83 2.29
N SER A 66 -0.41 8.90 0.99
CA SER A 66 0.10 9.95 0.11
C SER A 66 -0.58 11.29 0.35
N ASP A 67 -1.88 11.28 0.60
CA ASP A 67 -2.66 12.47 0.95
C ASP A 67 -2.25 13.02 2.33
N GLY A 68 -2.08 12.12 3.31
CA GLY A 68 -1.58 12.46 4.65
C GLY A 68 -2.50 13.34 5.50
N ASN A 69 -3.74 13.59 5.05
CA ASN A 69 -4.73 14.34 5.83
C ASN A 69 -5.26 13.51 7.01
N PRO A 70 -5.74 14.15 8.09
CA PRO A 70 -6.18 13.44 9.29
C PRO A 70 -7.27 12.39 9.05
N GLU A 71 -8.24 12.69 8.19
CA GLU A 71 -9.33 11.78 7.85
C GLU A 71 -8.81 10.51 7.17
N SER A 72 -7.92 10.65 6.19
CA SER A 72 -7.24 9.54 5.51
C SER A 72 -6.43 8.69 6.49
N LEU A 73 -5.73 9.30 7.46
CA LEU A 73 -4.97 8.57 8.47
C LEU A 73 -5.89 7.75 9.39
N VAL A 74 -7.06 8.28 9.73
CA VAL A 74 -8.08 7.56 10.50
C VAL A 74 -8.67 6.42 9.71
N GLU A 75 -8.97 6.60 8.42
CA GLU A 75 -9.45 5.51 7.57
C GLU A 75 -8.45 4.35 7.48
N ILE A 76 -7.15 4.66 7.37
CA ILE A 76 -6.12 3.62 7.43
C ILE A 76 -6.11 2.93 8.80
N ALA A 77 -6.18 3.70 9.90
CA ALA A 77 -6.17 3.13 11.25
C ALA A 77 -7.36 2.19 11.48
N LYS A 78 -8.55 2.55 11.00
CA LYS A 78 -9.75 1.69 11.05
C LYS A 78 -9.55 0.38 10.31
N LEU A 79 -9.00 0.43 9.09
CA LEU A 79 -8.74 -0.77 8.29
C LEU A 79 -7.81 -1.76 9.00
N ILE A 80 -6.83 -1.26 9.74
CA ILE A 80 -5.78 -2.09 10.35
C ILE A 80 -6.14 -2.52 11.77
N THR A 81 -6.89 -1.72 12.52
CA THR A 81 -7.25 -2.02 13.91
C THR A 81 -8.62 -2.64 14.07
N GLY A 82 -9.51 -2.48 13.08
CA GLY A 82 -10.92 -2.86 13.17
C GLY A 82 -11.76 -1.94 14.05
N LEU A 83 -11.18 -0.87 14.60
CA LEU A 83 -11.89 0.13 15.38
C LEU A 83 -12.79 1.00 14.49
N ASP A 84 -13.86 1.55 15.06
CA ASP A 84 -14.67 2.54 14.37
C ASP A 84 -13.98 3.92 14.33
N THR A 85 -14.62 4.89 13.66
CA THR A 85 -14.08 6.24 13.49
C THR A 85 -13.86 6.94 14.83
N ASP A 86 -14.85 6.91 15.73
CA ASP A 86 -14.80 7.62 17.03
C ASP A 86 -13.75 6.97 17.95
N GLN A 87 -13.63 5.65 17.92
CA GLN A 87 -12.56 4.93 18.61
C GLN A 87 -11.19 5.30 18.05
N SER A 88 -11.05 5.38 16.73
CA SER A 88 -9.79 5.71 16.06
C SER A 88 -9.26 7.10 16.42
N TYR A 89 -10.16 8.08 16.58
CA TYR A 89 -9.80 9.43 17.06
C TYR A 89 -9.35 9.45 18.52
N ARG A 90 -9.80 8.49 19.33
CA ARG A 90 -9.45 8.38 20.76
C ARG A 90 -8.18 7.56 21.01
N ILE A 91 -7.59 6.97 19.98
CA ILE A 91 -6.30 6.27 20.11
C ILE A 91 -5.25 7.28 20.58
N PRO A 92 -4.43 6.95 21.60
CA PRO A 92 -3.39 7.86 22.03
C PRO A 92 -2.30 8.00 20.97
N ILE A 93 -1.68 9.18 20.90
CA ILE A 93 -0.87 9.62 19.76
C ILE A 93 0.37 8.75 19.56
N ILE A 94 0.94 8.21 20.64
CA ILE A 94 2.10 7.31 20.58
C ILE A 94 1.71 6.03 19.84
N GLU A 95 0.60 5.42 20.23
CA GLU A 95 0.05 4.22 19.63
C GLU A 95 -0.39 4.50 18.18
N PHE A 96 -1.07 5.63 17.93
CA PHE A 96 -1.49 6.03 16.59
C PHE A 96 -0.32 6.14 15.62
N TYR A 97 0.77 6.82 16.00
CA TYR A 97 1.97 6.89 15.17
C TYR A 97 2.73 5.56 15.10
N GLY A 98 2.68 4.73 16.15
CA GLY A 98 3.16 3.35 16.12
C GLY A 98 2.47 2.54 15.02
N ILE A 99 1.14 2.64 14.93
CA ILE A 99 0.32 2.01 13.88
C ILE A 99 0.74 2.54 12.51
N LEU A 100 0.79 3.86 12.32
CA LEU A 100 1.20 4.46 11.05
C LEU A 100 2.60 4.02 10.60
N ASN A 101 3.54 3.92 11.53
CA ASN A 101 4.90 3.48 11.23
C ASN A 101 4.94 1.99 10.86
N THR A 102 4.10 1.15 11.46
CA THR A 102 3.88 -0.24 11.03
C THR A 102 3.38 -0.30 9.60
N ILE A 103 2.35 0.47 9.28
CA ILE A 103 1.77 0.49 7.93
C ILE A 103 2.80 0.96 6.90
N LYS A 104 3.52 2.05 7.17
CA LYS A 104 4.59 2.55 6.28
C LYS A 104 5.70 1.52 6.08
N ALA A 105 6.10 0.81 7.13
CA ALA A 105 7.11 -0.24 7.04
C ALA A 105 6.62 -1.41 6.17
N ARG A 106 5.35 -1.83 6.34
CA ARG A 106 4.73 -2.90 5.56
C ARG A 106 4.53 -2.49 4.10
N GLU A 107 4.02 -1.29 3.84
CA GLU A 107 3.87 -0.74 2.48
C GLU A 107 5.22 -0.80 1.73
N LYS A 108 6.29 -0.31 2.36
CA LYS A 108 7.63 -0.35 1.76
C LYS A 108 8.10 -1.78 1.45
N GLN A 109 7.80 -2.74 2.32
CA GLN A 109 8.09 -4.16 2.09
C GLN A 109 7.32 -4.69 0.87
N LEU A 110 6.01 -4.40 0.80
CA LEU A 110 5.16 -4.80 -0.32
C LEU A 110 5.61 -4.16 -1.64
N ALA A 111 5.87 -2.86 -1.66
CA ALA A 111 6.36 -2.15 -2.83
C ALA A 111 7.70 -2.73 -3.34
N THR A 112 8.62 -3.07 -2.42
CA THR A 112 9.90 -3.70 -2.77
C THR A 112 9.68 -5.08 -3.38
N MET A 113 8.78 -5.88 -2.79
CA MET A 113 8.45 -7.22 -3.29
C MET A 113 7.78 -7.14 -4.67
N GLU A 114 6.77 -6.29 -4.84
CA GLU A 114 6.10 -6.05 -6.12
C GLU A 114 7.10 -5.61 -7.19
N GLN A 115 8.00 -4.68 -6.87
CA GLN A 115 9.05 -4.25 -7.80
C GLN A 115 9.94 -5.43 -8.20
N ASN A 116 10.42 -6.22 -7.25
CA ASN A 116 11.32 -7.34 -7.55
C ASN A 116 10.64 -8.44 -8.40
N GLU A 117 9.36 -8.68 -8.17
CA GLU A 117 8.68 -9.84 -8.74
C GLU A 117 7.84 -9.53 -9.95
N LEU A 118 7.31 -8.31 -10.08
CA LEU A 118 6.43 -7.90 -11.17
C LEU A 118 7.15 -7.05 -12.21
N HIS A 119 8.32 -6.47 -11.91
CA HIS A 119 9.06 -5.68 -12.89
C HIS A 119 9.41 -6.49 -14.14
N GLN A 120 9.02 -5.98 -15.30
CA GLN A 120 9.45 -6.48 -16.59
C GLN A 120 10.17 -5.36 -17.33
N GLU A 121 11.28 -5.70 -17.96
CA GLU A 121 11.91 -4.79 -18.89
C GLU A 121 10.97 -4.57 -20.10
N PRO A 122 10.65 -3.31 -20.42
CA PRO A 122 9.85 -3.00 -21.60
C PRO A 122 10.62 -3.36 -22.87
N ASP A 123 9.90 -3.85 -23.88
CA ASP A 123 10.50 -4.14 -25.19
C ASP A 123 10.74 -2.85 -26.01
N ALA A 124 11.48 -2.99 -27.12
CA ALA A 124 11.88 -1.85 -27.94
C ALA A 124 10.69 -1.08 -28.53
N ASP A 125 9.62 -1.77 -28.89
CA ASP A 125 8.41 -1.17 -29.45
C ASP A 125 7.65 -0.38 -28.37
N TRP A 126 7.58 -0.92 -27.15
CA TRP A 126 7.01 -0.24 -25.99
C TRP A 126 7.77 1.04 -25.61
N ILE A 127 9.11 0.98 -25.66
CA ILE A 127 9.97 2.15 -25.44
C ILE A 127 9.74 3.19 -26.54
N LEU A 128 9.66 2.77 -27.81
CA LEU A 128 9.49 3.68 -28.95
C LEU A 128 8.21 4.53 -28.87
N VAL A 129 7.14 3.99 -28.28
CA VAL A 129 5.85 4.69 -28.15
C VAL A 129 5.67 5.45 -26.82
N ASN A 130 6.71 5.49 -25.97
CA ASN A 130 6.66 5.95 -24.58
C ASN A 130 5.53 5.28 -23.78
N GLY A 131 5.38 3.96 -23.93
CA GLY A 131 4.27 3.22 -23.33
C GLY A 131 4.23 3.33 -21.81
N SER A 132 5.39 3.27 -21.15
CA SER A 132 5.48 3.33 -19.68
C SER A 132 5.00 4.66 -19.11
N GLU A 133 5.30 5.78 -19.78
CA GLU A 133 4.87 7.11 -19.37
C GLU A 133 3.35 7.26 -19.56
N LYS A 134 2.85 6.89 -20.75
CA LYS A 134 1.42 7.01 -21.10
C LYS A 134 0.52 6.13 -20.24
N MET A 135 0.97 4.94 -19.87
CA MET A 135 0.22 4.04 -19.00
C MET A 135 0.43 4.38 -17.53
N GLY A 136 1.60 4.91 -17.16
CA GLY A 136 1.94 5.25 -15.78
C GLY A 136 0.94 6.19 -15.10
N GLN A 137 0.31 7.10 -15.85
CA GLN A 137 -0.70 8.03 -15.31
C GLN A 137 -1.94 7.34 -14.74
N PHE A 138 -2.24 6.10 -15.14
CA PHE A 138 -3.41 5.35 -14.66
C PHE A 138 -3.08 4.46 -13.46
N GLY A 139 -1.80 4.31 -13.10
CA GLY A 139 -1.35 3.58 -11.91
C GLY A 139 -1.99 2.19 -11.79
N VAL A 140 -2.66 1.96 -10.66
CA VAL A 140 -3.35 0.71 -10.31
C VAL A 140 -4.51 0.36 -11.25
N LEU A 141 -5.14 1.35 -11.89
CA LEU A 141 -6.27 1.10 -12.80
C LEU A 141 -5.85 0.23 -13.99
N ASN A 142 -4.59 0.31 -14.44
CA ASN A 142 -4.09 -0.58 -15.48
C ASN A 142 -4.14 -2.05 -15.06
N ILE A 143 -3.86 -2.32 -13.78
CA ILE A 143 -3.87 -3.67 -13.21
C ILE A 143 -5.32 -4.15 -13.11
N ILE A 144 -6.21 -3.30 -12.60
CA ILE A 144 -7.63 -3.62 -12.46
C ILE A 144 -8.25 -3.92 -13.82
N ASP A 145 -7.99 -3.07 -14.83
CA ASP A 145 -8.52 -3.22 -16.17
C ASP A 145 -7.99 -4.48 -16.89
N ASP A 146 -6.69 -4.76 -16.78
CA ASP A 146 -6.09 -5.98 -17.36
C ASP A 146 -6.70 -7.25 -16.75
N LEU A 147 -6.88 -7.28 -15.43
CA LEU A 147 -7.47 -8.42 -14.72
C LEU A 147 -8.98 -8.57 -14.98
N ALA A 148 -9.68 -7.45 -15.19
CA ALA A 148 -11.08 -7.43 -15.59
C ALA A 148 -11.29 -7.78 -17.08
N GLY A 149 -10.21 -7.76 -17.88
CA GLY A 149 -10.27 -7.96 -19.33
C GLY A 149 -10.97 -6.81 -20.05
N GLY A 150 -10.80 -5.57 -19.57
CA GLY A 150 -11.42 -4.37 -20.14
C GLY A 150 -12.88 -4.13 -19.74
N ASP A 151 -13.45 -4.98 -18.88
CA ASP A 151 -14.84 -4.91 -18.48
C ASP A 151 -15.01 -4.16 -17.16
N ILE A 152 -15.43 -2.89 -17.23
CA ILE A 152 -15.64 -2.02 -16.07
C ILE A 152 -16.62 -2.60 -15.05
N CYS A 153 -17.58 -3.42 -15.47
CA CYS A 153 -18.53 -4.06 -14.55
C CYS A 153 -17.86 -5.13 -13.66
N LYS A 154 -16.61 -5.49 -13.93
CA LYS A 154 -15.81 -6.43 -13.12
C LYS A 154 -14.75 -5.75 -12.25
N TRP A 155 -14.58 -4.43 -12.34
CA TRP A 155 -13.52 -3.72 -11.60
C TRP A 155 -13.67 -3.86 -10.08
N GLU A 156 -14.88 -3.62 -9.56
CA GLU A 156 -15.20 -3.80 -8.14
C GLU A 156 -14.92 -5.25 -7.68
N ALA A 157 -15.18 -6.24 -8.54
CA ALA A 157 -14.88 -7.63 -8.21
C ALA A 157 -13.38 -7.89 -8.11
N VAL A 158 -12.55 -7.19 -8.90
CA VAL A 158 -11.08 -7.28 -8.82
C VAL A 158 -10.56 -6.60 -7.56
N GLU A 159 -11.08 -5.42 -7.21
CA GLU A 159 -10.70 -4.68 -6.00
C GLU A 159 -10.98 -5.51 -4.74
N ASN A 160 -12.11 -6.21 -4.70
CA ASN A 160 -12.50 -7.06 -3.58
C ASN A 160 -11.73 -8.39 -3.47
N LEU A 161 -10.86 -8.73 -4.43
CA LEU A 161 -10.02 -9.92 -4.32
C LEU A 161 -8.98 -9.72 -3.20
N PRO A 162 -8.59 -10.79 -2.47
CA PRO A 162 -7.48 -10.70 -1.54
C PRO A 162 -6.21 -10.23 -2.25
N TYR A 163 -5.48 -9.31 -1.64
CA TYR A 163 -4.26 -8.72 -2.22
C TYR A 163 -3.32 -9.80 -2.75
N TRP A 164 -3.06 -10.84 -1.97
CA TRP A 164 -2.17 -11.92 -2.37
C TRP A 164 -2.64 -12.69 -3.61
N THR A 165 -3.95 -12.86 -3.78
CA THR A 165 -4.51 -13.50 -4.99
C THR A 165 -4.18 -12.69 -6.24
N VAL A 166 -4.33 -11.36 -6.16
CA VAL A 166 -3.99 -10.45 -7.26
C VAL A 166 -2.49 -10.51 -7.58
N ILE A 167 -1.63 -10.43 -6.57
CA ILE A 167 -0.17 -10.51 -6.77
C ILE A 167 0.24 -11.83 -7.42
N GLN A 168 -0.29 -12.97 -6.96
CA GLN A 168 0.02 -14.27 -7.58
C GLN A 168 -0.46 -14.34 -9.03
N LYS A 169 -1.62 -13.77 -9.34
CA LYS A 169 -2.14 -13.69 -10.71
C LYS A 169 -1.22 -12.86 -11.60
N LEU A 170 -0.73 -11.72 -11.13
CA LEU A 170 0.21 -10.88 -11.87
C LEU A 170 1.55 -11.58 -12.10
N ARG A 171 2.09 -12.27 -11.08
CA ARG A 171 3.30 -13.10 -11.23
C ARG A 171 3.12 -14.22 -12.26
N MET A 172 1.96 -14.88 -12.26
CA MET A 172 1.62 -15.92 -13.24
C MET A 172 1.55 -15.34 -14.65
N ASN A 173 0.84 -14.22 -14.85
CA ASN A 173 0.74 -13.53 -16.14
C ASN A 173 2.14 -13.13 -16.66
N LYS A 174 3.01 -12.59 -15.79
CA LYS A 174 4.40 -12.28 -16.13
C LYS A 174 5.18 -13.50 -16.58
N THR A 175 5.09 -14.59 -15.83
CA THR A 175 5.78 -15.85 -16.16
C THR A 175 5.33 -16.37 -17.52
N MET A 176 4.01 -16.36 -17.78
CA MET A 176 3.45 -16.77 -19.06
C MET A 176 3.93 -15.89 -20.22
N ALA A 177 3.93 -14.57 -20.06
CA ALA A 177 4.41 -13.63 -21.08
C ALA A 177 5.89 -13.86 -21.42
N SER A 178 6.73 -14.05 -20.39
CA SER A 178 8.15 -14.37 -20.56
C SER A 178 8.36 -15.66 -21.37
N LEU A 179 7.63 -16.73 -21.01
CA LEU A 179 7.69 -18.01 -21.73
C LEU A 179 7.25 -17.87 -23.19
N GLN A 180 6.18 -17.12 -23.45
CA GLN A 180 5.70 -16.87 -24.81
C GLN A 180 6.74 -16.12 -25.66
N ARG A 181 7.40 -15.10 -25.09
CA ARG A 181 8.50 -14.37 -25.78
C ARG A 181 9.67 -15.31 -26.09
N ALA A 182 10.08 -16.16 -25.14
CA ALA A 182 11.15 -17.13 -25.34
C ALA A 182 10.81 -18.14 -26.46
N ILE A 183 9.58 -18.65 -26.48
CA ILE A 183 9.10 -19.55 -27.53
C ILE A 183 9.11 -18.85 -28.89
N ALA A 184 8.65 -17.60 -28.97
CA ALA A 184 8.62 -16.82 -30.20
C ALA A 184 10.04 -16.55 -30.75
N SER A 185 10.99 -16.19 -29.89
CA SER A 185 12.40 -15.98 -30.26
C SER A 185 13.04 -17.26 -30.84
N ASN A 186 12.85 -18.40 -30.16
CA ASN A 186 13.36 -19.69 -30.63
C ASN A 186 12.77 -20.11 -31.98
N LYS A 187 11.48 -19.82 -32.23
CA LYS A 187 10.85 -20.08 -33.54
C LYS A 187 11.48 -19.24 -34.65
N LYS A 188 11.72 -17.94 -34.42
CA LYS A 188 12.38 -17.05 -35.39
C LYS A 188 13.81 -17.51 -35.72
N GLN A 189 14.59 -17.89 -34.72
CA GLN A 189 15.96 -18.42 -34.94
C GLN A 189 15.96 -19.70 -35.78
N ARG A 190 15.02 -20.62 -35.53
CA ARG A 190 14.89 -21.85 -36.32
C ARG A 190 14.47 -21.62 -37.78
N GLN A 191 13.75 -20.53 -38.05
CA GLN A 191 13.37 -20.13 -39.42
C GLN A 191 14.52 -19.46 -40.16
N ASN A 192 15.36 -18.69 -39.47
CA ASN A 192 16.53 -18.03 -40.08
C ASN A 192 17.71 -18.99 -40.34
N ASN A 193 17.74 -20.15 -39.67
CA ASN A 193 18.77 -21.18 -39.83
C ASN A 193 18.40 -22.28 -40.84
N LYS A 194 17.28 -22.13 -41.56
CA LYS A 194 16.86 -22.99 -42.68
C LYS A 194 16.99 -22.23 -43.98
#